data_AF-A0A0G3I2G4-F1
#
_entry.id   AF-A0A0G3I2G4-F1
#
_cell.length_a   1.000
_cell.length_b   1.000
_cell.length_c   1.000
_cell.angle_alpha   90.00
_cell.angle_beta   90.00
_cell.angle_gamma   90.00
#
_symmetry.space_group_name_H-M   'P 1'
#
loop_
_entity.id
_entity.type
_entity.pdbx_description
1 polymer ?
#
loop_
_entity_poly.entity_id
_entity_poly.type
_entity_poly.pdbx_seq_one_letter_code
_entity_poly.pdbx_strand_id
1 'polypeptide(L)'
;MIDFMRLAETIKNKVFSRGYTVDPIVLAEKLEEDERRLRSYKSIFATPEGRFVLTDLMIEGGLLSSHDTEHSLILAHREGKRAMAVRIASNLGLSFEQVVQMYSDNPR
;
A
#
# COMPACT_ATOMS: atom_id res chain seq x y z
N MET A 1 1.76 -4.29 -21.27
CA MET A 1 0.88 -5.20 -20.52
C MET A 1 1.78 -6.04 -19.63
N ILE A 2 1.47 -6.19 -18.34
CA ILE A 2 2.31 -6.97 -17.41
C ILE A 2 2.11 -8.45 -17.74
N ASP A 3 3.20 -9.20 -17.92
CA ASP A 3 3.17 -10.66 -18.09
C ASP A 3 3.26 -11.33 -16.72
N PHE A 4 2.10 -11.59 -16.12
CA PHE A 4 2.00 -12.18 -14.78
C PHE A 4 2.51 -13.61 -14.73
N MET A 5 2.40 -14.36 -15.82
CA MET A 5 2.90 -15.73 -15.88
C MET A 5 4.41 -15.75 -15.80
N ARG A 6 5.09 -14.92 -16.61
CA ARG A 6 6.55 -14.78 -16.54
C ARG A 6 7.03 -14.29 -15.17
N LEU A 7 6.27 -13.39 -14.54
CA LEU A 7 6.59 -12.93 -13.18
C LEU A 7 6.44 -14.06 -12.15
N ALA A 8 5.36 -14.83 -12.22
CA ALA A 8 5.10 -15.96 -11.35
C ALA A 8 6.15 -17.08 -11.50
N GLU A 9 6.59 -17.37 -12.73
CA GLU A 9 7.69 -18.30 -13.00
C GLU A 9 9.02 -17.82 -12.41
N THR A 10 9.31 -16.52 -12.54
CA THR A 10 10.52 -15.91 -11.95
C THR A 10 10.51 -16.05 -10.42
N ILE A 11 9.35 -15.81 -9.79
CA ILE A 11 9.19 -15.96 -8.34
C ILE A 11 9.34 -17.43 -7.95
N LYS A 12 8.64 -18.34 -8.61
CA LYS A 12 8.75 -19.79 -8.40
C LYS A 12 10.20 -20.24 -8.42
N ASN A 13 10.95 -19.88 -9.47
CA ASN A 13 12.35 -20.28 -9.63
C ASN A 13 13.24 -19.73 -8.50
N LYS A 14 12.98 -18.50 -8.03
CA LYS A 14 13.71 -17.92 -6.89
C LYS A 14 13.38 -18.62 -5.56
N VAL A 15 12.12 -18.92 -5.28
CA VAL A 15 11.72 -19.51 -3.98
C VAL A 15 11.90 -21.02 -3.94
N PHE A 16 11.92 -21.70 -5.08
CA PHE A 16 12.25 -23.12 -5.20
C PHE A 16 13.66 -23.41 -4.66
N SER A 17 14.62 -22.50 -4.91
CA SER A 17 15.97 -22.58 -4.32
C SER A 17 15.98 -22.54 -2.78
N ARG A 18 14.86 -22.17 -2.15
CA ARG A 18 14.68 -22.06 -0.70
C ARG A 18 13.72 -23.12 -0.13
N GLY A 19 13.35 -24.12 -0.92
CA GLY A 19 12.49 -25.23 -0.49
C GLY A 19 10.98 -24.96 -0.50
N TYR A 20 10.54 -23.84 -1.05
CA TYR A 20 9.10 -23.54 -1.18
C TYR A 20 8.56 -24.00 -2.53
N THR A 21 7.42 -24.69 -2.51
CA THR A 21 6.65 -25.03 -3.70
C THR A 21 5.60 -23.96 -3.98
N VAL A 22 5.67 -23.36 -5.17
CA VAL A 22 4.70 -22.37 -5.64
C VAL A 22 4.14 -22.82 -6.98
N ASP A 23 2.81 -22.87 -7.07
CA ASP A 23 2.11 -23.05 -8.34
C ASP A 23 2.13 -21.72 -9.11
N PRO A 24 2.81 -21.66 -10.28
CA PRO A 24 2.94 -20.42 -11.03
C PRO A 24 1.62 -19.97 -11.64
N ILE A 25 0.65 -20.86 -11.90
CA ILE A 25 -0.66 -20.51 -12.46
C ILE A 25 -1.46 -19.77 -11.39
N VAL A 26 -1.61 -20.38 -10.21
CA VAL A 26 -2.34 -19.78 -9.07
C VAL A 26 -1.69 -18.45 -8.64
N LEU A 27 -0.36 -18.38 -8.68
CA LEU A 27 0.36 -17.14 -8.37
C LEU A 27 0.08 -16.05 -9.42
N ALA A 28 0.09 -16.38 -10.71
CA ALA A 28 -0.19 -15.43 -11.78
C ALA A 28 -1.61 -14.87 -11.67
N GLU A 29 -2.62 -15.73 -11.41
CA GLU A 29 -4.01 -15.31 -11.20
C GLU A 29 -4.14 -14.31 -10.03
N LYS A 30 -3.53 -14.62 -8.88
CA LYS A 30 -3.54 -13.71 -7.72
C LYS A 30 -2.86 -12.38 -7.99
N LEU A 31 -1.72 -12.39 -8.69
CA LEU A 31 -1.01 -11.17 -9.06
C LEU A 31 -1.85 -10.30 -10.01
N GLU A 32 -2.56 -10.92 -10.95
CA GLU A 32 -3.46 -10.21 -11.84
C GLU A 32 -4.66 -9.61 -11.08
N GLU A 33 -5.27 -10.37 -10.17
CA GLU A 33 -6.36 -9.89 -9.32
C GLU A 33 -5.94 -8.72 -8.44
N ASP A 34 -4.76 -8.81 -7.82
CA ASP A 34 -4.20 -7.76 -6.99
C ASP A 34 -3.91 -6.49 -7.80
N GLU A 35 -3.32 -6.63 -9.01
CA GLU A 35 -3.13 -5.50 -9.92
C GLU A 35 -4.48 -4.86 -10.31
N ARG A 36 -5.49 -5.67 -10.64
CA ARG A 36 -6.83 -5.19 -11.01
C ARG A 36 -7.45 -4.42 -9.85
N ARG A 37 -7.36 -4.95 -8.63
CA ARG A 37 -7.85 -4.31 -7.41
C ARG A 37 -7.12 -2.99 -7.15
N LEU A 38 -5.80 -2.95 -7.31
CA LEU A 38 -4.99 -1.75 -7.17
C LEU A 38 -5.40 -0.66 -8.16
N ARG A 39 -5.66 -1.02 -9.42
CA ARG A 39 -6.16 -0.05 -10.42
C ARG A 39 -7.52 0.51 -10.02
N SER A 40 -8.44 -0.32 -9.55
CA SER A 40 -9.74 0.13 -9.05
C SER A 40 -9.57 1.10 -7.88
N TYR A 41 -8.72 0.79 -6.91
CA TYR A 41 -8.43 1.70 -5.80
C TYR A 41 -7.83 3.02 -6.27
N LYS A 42 -6.87 3.00 -7.20
CA LYS A 42 -6.32 4.23 -7.79
C LYS A 42 -7.42 5.10 -8.42
N SER A 43 -8.36 4.50 -9.16
CA SER A 43 -9.48 5.26 -9.72
C SER A 43 -10.41 5.86 -8.67
N ILE A 44 -10.70 5.13 -7.59
CA ILE A 44 -11.55 5.61 -6.50
C ILE A 44 -10.85 6.74 -5.74
N PHE A 45 -9.58 6.56 -5.37
CA PHE A 45 -8.81 7.58 -4.65
C PHE A 45 -8.47 8.81 -5.48
N ALA A 46 -8.71 8.78 -6.79
CA ALA A 46 -8.65 9.95 -7.66
C ALA A 46 -9.93 10.82 -7.62
N THR A 47 -11.03 10.37 -7.01
CA THR A 47 -12.21 11.22 -6.80
C THR A 47 -12.02 12.12 -5.57
N PRO A 48 -12.77 13.24 -5.44
CA PRO A 48 -12.74 14.07 -4.24
C PRO A 48 -13.01 13.29 -2.95
N GLU A 49 -14.03 12.44 -2.95
CA GLU A 49 -14.44 11.62 -1.80
C GLU A 49 -13.37 10.58 -1.46
N GLY A 50 -12.79 9.96 -2.49
CA GLY A 50 -11.67 9.04 -2.31
C GLY A 50 -10.46 9.75 -1.71
N ARG A 51 -10.09 10.94 -2.22
CA ARG A 51 -9.00 11.73 -1.65
C ARG A 51 -9.23 12.09 -0.19
N PHE A 52 -10.47 12.41 0.18
CA PHE A 52 -10.84 12.65 1.58
C PHE A 52 -10.61 11.42 2.45
N VAL A 53 -11.12 10.25 2.04
CA VAL A 53 -10.92 8.97 2.75
C VAL A 53 -9.43 8.65 2.87
N LEU A 54 -8.66 8.86 1.80
CA LEU A 54 -7.23 8.58 1.81
C LEU A 54 -6.47 9.49 2.78
N THR A 55 -6.82 10.78 2.79
CA THR A 55 -6.23 11.77 3.71
C THR A 55 -6.54 11.41 5.17
N ASP A 56 -7.77 11.00 5.46
CA ASP A 56 -8.18 10.52 6.79
C ASP A 56 -7.33 9.31 7.24
N LEU A 57 -7.18 8.31 6.37
CA LEU A 57 -6.34 7.13 6.65
C LEU A 57 -4.86 7.51 6.90
N MET A 58 -4.34 8.51 6.19
CA MET A 58 -2.97 8.98 6.37
C MET A 58 -2.77 9.75 7.70
N ILE A 59 -3.76 10.53 8.10
CA ILE A 59 -3.77 11.24 9.40
C ILE A 59 -3.84 10.24 10.55
N GLU A 60 -4.83 9.33 10.53
CA GLU A 60 -4.99 8.27 11.53
C GLU A 60 -3.81 7.31 11.57
N GLY A 61 -3.19 7.11 10.41
CA GLY A 61 -1.94 6.36 10.26
C GLY A 61 -0.74 7.00 10.94
N GLY A 62 -0.78 8.30 11.27
CA GLY A 62 0.38 9.02 11.79
C GLY A 62 1.46 9.27 10.73
N LEU A 63 1.07 9.32 9.44
CA LEU A 63 1.95 9.72 8.34
C LEU A 63 2.10 11.25 8.30
N LEU A 64 1.02 11.96 8.64
CA LEU A 64 0.94 13.43 8.64
C LEU A 64 0.95 14.03 10.05
N SER A 65 1.01 13.19 11.09
CA SER A 65 1.03 13.60 12.49
C SER A 65 2.09 12.82 13.28
N SER A 66 2.85 13.55 14.11
CA SER A 66 3.76 12.97 15.09
C SER A 66 3.15 13.07 16.48
N HIS A 67 3.27 12.00 17.26
CA HIS A 67 2.82 11.97 18.64
C HIS A 67 3.93 11.42 19.52
N ASP A 68 4.44 12.25 20.42
CA ASP A 68 5.42 11.82 21.42
C ASP A 68 4.76 10.95 22.48
N THR A 69 5.38 9.83 22.79
CA THR A 69 5.00 8.96 23.90
C THR A 69 6.20 8.11 24.32
N GLU A 70 6.41 7.95 25.61
CA GLU A 70 7.48 7.11 26.17
C GLU A 70 7.04 5.64 26.33
N HIS A 71 5.76 5.33 26.07
CA HIS A 71 5.24 3.97 26.18
C HIS A 71 5.53 3.13 24.94
N SER A 72 6.41 2.14 25.09
CA SER A 72 6.88 1.26 24.01
C SER A 72 5.77 0.54 23.24
N LEU A 73 4.72 0.07 23.92
CA LEU A 73 3.57 -0.58 23.27
C LEU A 73 2.77 0.39 22.39
N ILE A 74 2.59 1.63 22.86
CA ILE A 74 1.88 2.67 22.11
C ILE A 74 2.72 3.08 20.89
N LEU A 75 4.04 3.18 21.06
CA LEU A 75 4.97 3.47 19.96
C LEU A 75 4.93 2.38 18.89
N ALA A 76 4.99 1.10 19.28
CA ALA A 76 4.90 -0.02 18.35
C ALA A 76 3.56 -0.05 17.59
N HIS A 77 2.44 0.20 18.27
CA HIS A 77 1.12 0.27 17.64
C HIS A 77 1.03 1.43 16.64
N ARG A 78 1.55 2.61 16.99
CA ARG A 78 1.59 3.78 16.10
C ARG A 78 2.47 3.54 14.88
N GLU A 79 3.64 2.92 15.05
CA GLU A 79 4.50 2.60 13.93
C GLU A 79 3.87 1.57 12.99
N GLY A 80 3.13 0.60 13.53
CA GLY A 80 2.34 -0.33 12.72
C GLY A 80 1.28 0.39 11.87
N LYS A 81 0.56 1.36 12.44
CA LYS A 81 -0.39 2.20 11.69
C LYS A 81 0.30 3.01 10.59
N ARG A 82 1.45 3.61 10.89
CA ARG A 82 2.23 4.40 9.93
C ARG A 82 2.71 3.55 8.77
N ALA A 83 3.27 2.38 9.05
CA ALA A 83 3.71 1.44 8.03
C ALA A 83 2.57 1.04 7.08
N MET A 84 1.35 0.84 7.61
CA MET A 84 0.17 0.58 6.79
C MET A 84 -0.20 1.78 5.91
N ALA A 85 -0.24 3.00 6.45
CA ALA A 85 -0.55 4.20 5.68
C ALA A 85 0.48 4.46 4.57
N VAL A 86 1.78 4.32 4.86
CA VAL A 86 2.87 4.41 3.87
C VAL A 86 2.70 3.37 2.77
N ARG A 87 2.37 2.12 3.14
CA ARG A 87 2.16 1.04 2.17
C ARG A 87 0.98 1.34 1.24
N ILE A 88 -0.13 1.87 1.77
CA ILE A 88 -1.28 2.27 0.96
C ILE A 88 -0.88 3.37 -0.02
N ALA A 89 -0.23 4.44 0.45
CA ALA A 89 0.23 5.54 -0.40
C ALA A 89 1.17 5.06 -1.51
N SER A 90 2.11 4.19 -1.16
CA SER A 90 3.08 3.62 -2.10
C SER A 90 2.42 2.74 -3.16
N ASN A 91 1.46 1.90 -2.76
CA ASN A 91 0.67 1.07 -3.68
C ASN A 91 -0.16 1.90 -4.66
N LEU A 92 -0.63 3.07 -4.21
CA LEU A 92 -1.33 4.03 -5.07
C LEU A 92 -0.38 4.83 -5.96
N GLY A 93 0.94 4.70 -5.77
CA GLY A 93 1.95 5.42 -6.54
C GLY A 93 2.01 6.91 -6.19
N LEU A 94 1.59 7.27 -4.98
CA LEU A 94 1.62 8.66 -4.52
C LEU A 94 3.02 9.02 -4.04
N SER A 95 3.52 10.15 -4.53
CA SER A 95 4.73 10.77 -3.99
C SER A 95 4.44 11.43 -2.65
N PHE A 96 5.48 11.68 -1.86
CA PHE A 96 5.34 12.38 -0.59
C PHE A 96 4.74 13.78 -0.78
N GLU A 97 5.15 14.49 -1.83
CA GLU A 97 4.64 15.81 -2.18
C GLU A 97 3.14 15.78 -2.49
N GLN A 98 2.68 14.74 -3.21
CA GLN A 98 1.25 14.56 -3.50
C GLN A 98 0.45 14.30 -2.23
N VAL A 99 1.00 13.51 -1.30
CA VAL A 99 0.38 13.25 0.01
C VAL A 99 0.25 14.54 0.83
N VAL A 100 1.29 15.38 0.87
CA VAL A 100 1.28 16.67 1.57
C VAL A 100 0.30 17.66 0.92
N GLN A 101 0.24 17.70 -0.41
CA GLN A 101 -0.71 18.56 -1.13
C GLN A 101 -2.16 18.15 -0.83
N MET A 102 -2.46 16.84 -0.86
CA MET A 102 -3.79 16.33 -0.54
C MET A 102 -4.26 16.73 0.86
N TYR A 103 -3.35 16.72 1.83
CA TYR A 103 -3.62 17.20 3.20
C TYR A 103 -3.85 18.71 3.25
N SER A 104 -3.05 19.48 2.53
CA SER A 104 -3.17 20.94 2.47
C SER A 104 -4.47 21.40 1.80
N ASP A 105 -4.97 20.63 0.84
CA ASP A 105 -6.24 20.86 0.15
C ASP A 105 -7.46 20.41 0.99
N ASN A 106 -7.25 19.56 2.00
CA ASN A 106 -8.29 19.04 2.88
C ASN A 106 -7.85 19.13 4.36
N PRO A 107 -7.53 20.34 4.86
CA PRO A 107 -7.14 20.52 6.25
C PRO A 107 -8.35 20.21 7.13
N ARG A 108 -8.14 19.34 8.13
CA ARG A 108 -9.13 19.10 9.19
C ARG A 108 -9.08 20.19 10.24
#